data_AF-A0A497TR91-F1
#
_entry.id   AF-A0A497TR91-F1
#
_cell.length_a   1.000
_cell.length_b   1.000
_cell.length_c   1.000
_cell.angle_alpha   90.00
_cell.angle_beta   90.00
_cell.angle_gamma   90.00
#
_symmetry.space_group_name_H-M   'P 1'
#
loop_
_entity.id
_entity.type
_entity.pdbx_description
1 polymer ?
#
loop_
_entity_poly.entity_id
_entity_poly.type
_entity_poly.pdbx_seq_one_letter_code
_entity_poly.pdbx_strand_id
1 'polypeptide(L)'
;MKDDRITRLNLAIETGEVIQIIYHGGSQPGTSRQIAPMSIKNGKVRARCYNSNAIKQFMIEKVELVNEETPPKTTNWNRDVAAIPHYKSIESLLEKTADTLTALGWHIERNLDRISLHGRFKNGKPKKGADISLAFEEYTWIDFVDEDGNEFKEATGKKKRPWCVRSTETTKSFGSLDKAAAAFMKYAELSAPTP
;
A
#
# COMPACT_ATOMS: atom_id res chain seq x y z
N MET A 1 -32.60 19.08 -10.01
CA MET A 1 -31.82 18.56 -11.15
C MET A 1 -30.87 17.51 -10.58
N LYS A 2 -31.10 16.21 -10.80
CA LYS A 2 -30.20 15.17 -10.28
C LYS A 2 -28.87 15.31 -11.02
N ASP A 3 -27.77 15.38 -10.29
CA ASP A 3 -26.42 15.60 -10.82
C ASP A 3 -26.09 14.51 -11.85
N ASP A 4 -25.95 14.90 -13.12
CA ASP A 4 -25.73 14.01 -14.27
C ASP A 4 -24.54 13.05 -14.03
N ARG A 5 -23.56 13.52 -13.26
CA ARG A 5 -22.40 12.73 -12.82
C ARG A 5 -22.78 11.51 -12.00
N ILE A 6 -23.71 11.66 -11.06
CA ILE A 6 -24.15 10.57 -10.19
C ILE A 6 -24.89 9.51 -11.00
N THR A 7 -25.72 9.93 -11.95
CA THR A 7 -26.46 9.02 -12.84
C THR A 7 -25.50 8.17 -13.66
N ARG A 8 -24.52 8.79 -14.33
CA ARG A 8 -23.52 8.06 -15.13
C ARG A 8 -22.65 7.12 -14.30
N LEU A 9 -22.26 7.55 -13.10
CA LEU A 9 -21.48 6.72 -12.18
C LEU A 9 -22.29 5.52 -11.68
N ASN A 10 -23.57 5.68 -11.36
CA ASN A 10 -24.44 4.57 -10.99
C ASN A 10 -24.61 3.57 -12.14
N LEU A 11 -24.82 4.05 -13.37
CA LEU A 11 -24.88 3.18 -14.54
C LEU A 11 -23.59 2.38 -14.74
N ALA A 12 -22.42 3.01 -14.56
CA ALA A 12 -21.13 2.32 -14.62
C ALA A 12 -20.97 1.28 -13.50
N ILE A 13 -21.50 1.54 -12.30
CA ILE A 13 -21.50 0.57 -11.19
C ILE A 13 -22.36 -0.65 -11.53
N GLU A 14 -23.56 -0.43 -12.09
CA GLU A 14 -24.50 -1.50 -12.45
C GLU A 14 -23.96 -2.39 -13.58
N THR A 15 -23.36 -1.77 -14.59
CA THR A 15 -22.82 -2.47 -15.77
C THR A 15 -21.42 -3.04 -15.56
N GLY A 16 -20.70 -2.59 -14.52
CA GLY A 16 -19.30 -2.91 -14.31
C GLY A 16 -18.37 -2.22 -15.33
N GLU A 17 -18.84 -1.17 -15.99
CA GLU A 17 -18.12 -0.45 -17.03
C GLU A 17 -16.94 0.35 -16.44
N VAL A 18 -15.81 0.32 -17.16
CA VAL A 18 -14.66 1.20 -16.88
C VAL A 18 -14.89 2.52 -17.59
N ILE A 19 -14.85 3.61 -16.83
CA ILE A 19 -15.05 4.95 -17.35
C ILE A 19 -13.80 5.81 -17.20
N GLN A 20 -13.66 6.78 -18.09
CA GLN A 20 -12.63 7.80 -18.02
C GLN A 20 -13.14 9.04 -17.30
N ILE A 21 -12.36 9.53 -16.34
CA ILE A 21 -12.65 10.75 -15.59
C ILE A 21 -11.46 11.69 -15.60
N ILE A 22 -11.68 12.99 -15.51
CA ILE A 22 -10.67 13.95 -15.07
C ILE A 22 -10.93 14.23 -13.59
N TYR A 23 -9.90 14.08 -12.76
CA TYR A 23 -10.03 14.30 -11.32
C TYR A 23 -9.26 15.54 -10.87
N HIS A 24 -9.97 16.53 -10.35
CA HIS A 24 -9.44 17.83 -9.93
C HIS A 24 -9.01 17.88 -8.45
N GLY A 25 -8.87 16.72 -7.81
CA GLY A 25 -8.50 16.61 -6.39
C GLY A 25 -7.18 15.86 -6.14
N GLY A 26 -6.63 16.03 -4.94
CA GLY A 26 -5.43 15.32 -4.49
C GLY A 26 -4.11 15.89 -5.02
N SER A 27 -3.05 15.08 -5.01
CA SER A 27 -1.69 15.49 -5.41
C SER A 27 -1.45 15.61 -6.91
N GLN A 28 -2.43 15.20 -7.72
CA GLN A 28 -2.38 15.22 -9.19
C GLN A 28 -3.75 15.66 -9.73
N PRO A 29 -4.12 16.94 -9.53
CA PRO A 29 -5.36 17.50 -10.05
C PRO A 29 -5.31 17.63 -11.58
N GLY A 30 -6.46 17.55 -12.24
CA GLY A 30 -6.59 17.68 -13.69
C GLY A 30 -6.10 16.46 -14.49
N THR A 31 -5.67 15.39 -13.83
CA THR A 31 -5.17 14.19 -14.53
C THR A 31 -6.33 13.27 -14.93
N SER A 32 -6.30 12.77 -16.17
CA SER A 32 -7.21 11.73 -16.66
C SER A 32 -6.96 10.40 -15.95
N ARG A 33 -8.02 9.70 -15.57
CA ARG A 33 -7.99 8.43 -14.86
C ARG A 33 -9.02 7.49 -15.42
N GLN A 34 -8.60 6.26 -15.68
CA GLN A 34 -9.51 5.15 -15.93
C GLN A 34 -9.90 4.52 -14.61
N ILE A 35 -11.21 4.49 -14.35
CA ILE A 35 -11.75 3.97 -13.11
C ILE A 35 -12.87 2.95 -13.36
N ALA A 36 -12.94 1.91 -12.55
CA ALA A 36 -14.12 1.06 -12.40
C ALA A 36 -14.86 1.47 -11.12
N PRO A 37 -15.97 2.23 -11.21
CA PRO A 37 -16.80 2.58 -10.06
C PRO A 37 -17.35 1.34 -9.35
N MET A 38 -17.34 1.34 -8.02
CA MET A 38 -17.80 0.20 -7.19
C MET A 38 -18.97 0.56 -6.28
N SER A 39 -19.00 1.78 -5.75
CA SER A 39 -20.11 2.28 -4.92
C SER A 39 -20.04 3.79 -4.73
N ILE A 40 -21.20 4.41 -4.48
CA ILE A 40 -21.30 5.82 -4.09
C ILE A 40 -21.76 5.90 -2.63
N LYS A 41 -21.04 6.68 -1.81
CA LYS A 41 -21.43 6.97 -0.43
C LYS A 41 -20.89 8.35 -0.02
N ASN A 42 -21.72 9.15 0.64
CA ASN A 42 -21.34 10.45 1.20
C ASN A 42 -20.67 11.39 0.18
N GLY A 43 -21.25 11.52 -1.03
CA GLY A 43 -20.71 12.38 -2.10
C GLY A 43 -19.39 11.90 -2.70
N LYS A 44 -18.98 10.67 -2.41
CA LYS A 44 -17.74 10.06 -2.91
C LYS A 44 -18.05 8.79 -3.68
N VAL A 45 -17.34 8.58 -4.78
CA VAL A 45 -17.32 7.30 -5.49
C VAL A 45 -16.08 6.52 -5.06
N ARG A 46 -16.29 5.29 -4.59
CA ARG A 46 -15.23 4.30 -4.39
C ARG A 46 -15.03 3.59 -5.71
N ALA A 47 -13.82 3.60 -6.25
CA ALA A 47 -13.52 3.01 -7.54
C ALA A 47 -12.11 2.39 -7.57
N ARG A 48 -11.90 1.37 -8.41
CA ARG A 48 -10.55 0.92 -8.75
C ARG A 48 -9.99 1.86 -9.82
N CYS A 49 -8.87 2.50 -9.51
CA CYS A 49 -8.11 3.33 -10.44
C CYS A 49 -7.07 2.46 -11.15
N TYR A 50 -7.18 2.34 -12.46
CA TYR A 50 -6.26 1.52 -13.27
C TYR A 50 -4.88 2.18 -13.36
N ASN A 51 -4.81 3.51 -13.46
CA ASN A 51 -3.52 4.23 -13.48
C ASN A 51 -2.62 3.96 -12.27
N SER A 52 -3.21 3.63 -11.11
CA SER A 52 -2.44 3.33 -9.88
C SER A 52 -2.63 1.91 -9.37
N ASN A 53 -3.35 1.07 -10.11
CA ASN A 53 -3.79 -0.26 -9.71
C ASN A 53 -4.29 -0.36 -8.24
N ALA A 54 -5.11 0.61 -7.81
CA ALA A 54 -5.54 0.71 -6.40
C ALA A 54 -7.00 1.14 -6.27
N ILE A 55 -7.65 0.72 -5.19
CA ILE A 55 -8.99 1.22 -4.82
C ILE A 55 -8.83 2.59 -4.15
N LYS A 56 -9.47 3.60 -4.71
CA LYS A 56 -9.46 5.00 -4.23
C LYS A 56 -10.89 5.49 -4.02
N GLN A 57 -11.00 6.59 -3.29
CA GLN A 57 -12.23 7.36 -3.19
C GLN A 57 -12.03 8.70 -3.88
N PHE A 58 -12.97 9.04 -4.76
CA PHE A 58 -12.98 10.31 -5.48
C PHE A 58 -14.18 11.12 -5.00
N MET A 59 -13.97 12.40 -4.69
CA MET A 59 -15.06 13.33 -4.40
C MET A 59 -15.80 13.61 -5.71
N ILE A 60 -17.10 13.32 -5.77
CA ILE A 60 -17.88 13.44 -7.02
C ILE A 60 -17.91 14.88 -7.52
N GLU A 61 -17.93 15.85 -6.59
CA GLU A 61 -17.86 17.28 -6.93
C GLU A 61 -16.59 17.66 -7.71
N LYS A 62 -15.51 16.89 -7.58
CA LYS A 62 -14.20 17.10 -8.23
C LYS A 62 -13.96 16.15 -9.40
N VAL A 63 -14.99 15.39 -9.78
CA VAL A 63 -14.98 14.49 -10.93
C VAL A 63 -15.62 15.22 -12.11
N GLU A 64 -14.89 15.24 -13.20
CA GLU A 64 -15.38 15.60 -14.52
C GLU A 64 -15.44 14.32 -15.36
N LEU A 65 -16.59 14.05 -15.97
CA LEU A 65 -16.79 12.90 -16.83
C LEU A 65 -16.29 13.23 -18.22
N VAL A 66 -15.40 12.40 -18.76
CA VAL A 66 -15.00 12.52 -20.17
C VAL A 66 -16.02 11.76 -21.00
N ASN A 67 -16.84 12.47 -21.76
CA ASN A 67 -17.76 11.86 -22.72
C ASN A 67 -16.94 11.33 -23.91
N GLU A 68 -16.57 10.06 -23.86
CA GLU A 68 -16.10 9.34 -25.04
C GLU A 68 -17.30 8.62 -25.64
N GLU A 69 -17.65 8.93 -26.89
CA GLU A 69 -18.67 8.23 -27.71
C GLU A 69 -18.28 6.76 -28.00
N THR A 70 -17.19 6.27 -27.43
CA THR A 70 -16.67 4.92 -27.65
C THR A 70 -16.57 4.22 -26.29
N PRO A 71 -17.44 3.23 -26.00
CA PRO A 71 -17.33 2.48 -24.75
C PRO A 71 -15.98 1.75 -24.73
N PRO A 72 -15.14 1.90 -23.68
CA PRO A 72 -13.93 1.12 -23.54
C PRO A 72 -14.32 -0.36 -23.45
N LYS A 73 -13.55 -1.23 -24.11
CA LYS A 73 -13.75 -2.69 -24.10
C LYS A 73 -14.06 -3.17 -22.69
N THR A 74 -15.24 -3.75 -22.52
CA THR A 74 -15.75 -4.36 -21.29
C THR A 74 -14.78 -5.44 -20.81
N THR A 75 -13.86 -5.09 -19.92
CA THR A 75 -13.25 -6.07 -19.04
C THR A 75 -14.24 -6.31 -17.92
N ASN A 76 -15.04 -7.39 -18.02
CA ASN A 76 -15.94 -7.82 -16.96
C ASN A 76 -15.20 -7.85 -15.62
N TRP A 77 -15.48 -6.89 -14.77
CA TRP A 77 -14.88 -6.81 -13.44
C TRP A 77 -15.64 -7.75 -12.51
N ASN A 78 -14.93 -8.77 -12.00
CA ASN A 78 -15.46 -9.66 -10.98
C ASN A 78 -15.01 -9.16 -9.60
N ARG A 79 -16.00 -8.80 -8.76
CA ARG A 79 -15.85 -8.30 -7.39
C ARG A 79 -15.08 -9.24 -6.47
N ASP A 80 -15.07 -10.52 -6.80
CA ASP A 80 -14.53 -11.60 -5.97
C ASP A 80 -13.14 -12.07 -6.40
N VAL A 81 -12.51 -11.42 -7.38
CA VAL A 81 -11.09 -11.65 -7.67
C VAL A 81 -10.28 -10.93 -6.59
N ALA A 82 -10.07 -11.61 -5.46
CA ALA A 82 -9.03 -11.25 -4.52
C ALA A 82 -7.75 -10.99 -5.32
N ALA A 83 -7.16 -9.80 -5.15
CA ALA A 83 -5.89 -9.49 -5.80
C ALA A 83 -4.91 -10.60 -5.41
N ILE A 84 -4.48 -11.39 -6.39
CA ILE A 84 -3.57 -12.51 -6.15
C ILE A 84 -2.31 -11.90 -5.52
N PRO A 85 -1.98 -12.25 -4.26
CA PRO A 85 -0.86 -11.63 -3.58
C PRO A 85 0.43 -11.89 -4.37
N HIS A 86 1.14 -10.82 -4.72
CA HIS A 86 2.36 -10.92 -5.54
C HIS A 86 3.52 -11.56 -4.75
N TYR A 87 3.51 -11.36 -3.43
CA TYR A 87 4.39 -12.03 -2.48
C TYR A 87 3.58 -12.89 -1.53
N LYS A 88 3.98 -14.17 -1.41
CA LYS A 88 3.33 -15.14 -0.51
C LYS A 88 3.92 -15.09 0.90
N SER A 89 5.17 -14.66 1.03
CA SER A 89 5.92 -14.58 2.29
C SER A 89 7.04 -13.53 2.20
N ILE A 90 7.61 -13.17 3.35
CA ILE A 90 8.84 -12.37 3.45
C ILE A 90 9.98 -13.00 2.63
N GLU A 91 10.09 -14.33 2.63
CA GLU A 91 11.11 -15.05 1.87
C GLU A 91 10.93 -14.81 0.37
N SER A 92 9.70 -14.94 -0.16
CA SER A 92 9.43 -14.70 -1.58
C SER A 92 9.66 -13.25 -2.01
N LEU A 93 9.59 -12.31 -1.06
CA LEU A 93 9.96 -10.92 -1.31
C LEU A 93 11.48 -10.80 -1.44
N LEU A 94 12.23 -11.35 -0.49
CA LEU A 94 13.69 -11.33 -0.51
C LEU A 94 14.27 -12.02 -1.74
N GLU A 95 13.76 -13.19 -2.13
CA GLU A 95 14.19 -13.89 -3.34
C GLU A 95 14.13 -13.00 -4.59
N LYS A 96 13.17 -12.08 -4.64
CA LYS A 96 12.96 -11.18 -5.78
C LYS A 96 13.73 -9.87 -5.68
N THR A 97 14.12 -9.44 -4.47
CA THR A 97 14.66 -8.08 -4.25
C THR A 97 16.05 -8.04 -3.63
N ALA A 98 16.60 -9.17 -3.16
CA ALA A 98 17.88 -9.21 -2.46
C ALA A 98 19.03 -8.66 -3.30
N ASP A 99 19.09 -9.00 -4.60
CA ASP A 99 20.13 -8.52 -5.51
C ASP A 99 20.06 -6.99 -5.67
N THR A 100 18.86 -6.45 -5.88
CA THR A 100 18.64 -5.00 -5.96
C THR A 100 19.05 -4.29 -4.67
N LEU A 101 18.65 -4.82 -3.52
CA LEU A 101 18.97 -4.24 -2.22
C LEU A 101 20.48 -4.28 -1.93
N THR A 102 21.14 -5.38 -2.30
CA THR A 102 22.60 -5.52 -2.18
C THR A 102 23.33 -4.56 -3.12
N ALA A 103 22.84 -4.40 -4.36
CA ALA A 103 23.38 -3.45 -5.33
C ALA A 103 23.22 -1.98 -4.88
N LEU A 104 22.17 -1.68 -4.11
CA LEU A 104 21.97 -0.39 -3.44
C LEU A 104 22.89 -0.20 -2.22
N GLY A 105 23.74 -1.16 -1.88
CA GLY A 105 24.72 -1.06 -0.79
C GLY A 105 24.19 -1.49 0.58
N TRP A 106 22.98 -2.03 0.65
CA TRP A 106 22.41 -2.48 1.92
C TRP A 106 23.05 -3.78 2.43
N HIS A 107 23.24 -3.87 3.74
CA HIS A 107 23.37 -5.15 4.41
C HIS A 107 21.98 -5.63 4.83
N ILE A 108 21.61 -6.84 4.40
CA ILE A 108 20.29 -7.41 4.64
C ILE A 108 20.38 -8.42 5.78
N GLU A 109 19.58 -8.21 6.82
CA GLU A 109 19.32 -9.20 7.86
C GLU A 109 17.88 -9.68 7.75
N ARG A 110 17.65 -10.98 7.99
CA ARG A 110 16.33 -11.59 7.88
C ARG A 110 16.07 -12.56 9.02
N ASN A 111 14.81 -12.57 9.47
CA ASN A 111 14.20 -13.54 10.36
C ASN A 111 12.86 -14.00 9.75
N LEU A 112 12.19 -14.96 10.41
CA LEU A 112 10.91 -15.53 9.93
C LEU A 112 9.84 -14.47 9.65
N ASP A 113 9.79 -13.43 10.47
CA ASP A 113 8.76 -12.40 10.50
C ASP A 113 9.28 -11.00 10.15
N ARG A 114 10.58 -10.86 9.84
CA ARG A 114 11.20 -9.54 9.62
C ARG A 114 12.32 -9.56 8.59
N ILE A 115 12.37 -8.49 7.79
CA ILE A 115 13.53 -8.06 7.00
C ILE A 115 14.03 -6.75 7.58
N SER A 116 15.35 -6.59 7.71
CA SER A 116 15.98 -5.32 8.09
C SER A 116 17.14 -5.00 7.17
N LEU A 117 17.23 -3.73 6.78
CA LEU A 117 18.31 -3.15 6.00
C LEU A 117 19.16 -2.27 6.89
N HIS A 118 20.46 -2.48 6.81
CA HIS A 118 21.46 -1.79 7.61
C HIS A 118 22.49 -1.15 6.69
N GLY A 119 22.76 0.12 6.89
CA GLY A 119 23.93 0.77 6.32
C GLY A 119 25.22 0.23 6.92
N ARG A 120 26.36 0.66 6.38
CA ARG A 120 27.69 0.33 6.90
C ARG A 120 28.36 1.53 7.54
N PHE A 121 29.25 1.29 8.49
CA PHE A 121 30.19 2.30 8.99
C PHE A 121 31.31 2.53 7.98
N LYS A 122 32.11 3.58 8.18
CA LYS A 122 33.31 3.87 7.35
C LYS A 122 34.33 2.73 7.31
N ASN A 123 34.31 1.83 8.29
CA ASN A 123 35.15 0.64 8.34
C ASN A 123 34.54 -0.59 7.61
N GLY A 124 33.43 -0.40 6.88
CA GLY A 124 32.74 -1.44 6.13
C GLY A 124 31.85 -2.37 6.95
N LYS A 125 31.86 -2.29 8.29
CA LYS A 125 31.01 -3.14 9.14
C LYS A 125 29.54 -2.68 9.09
N PRO A 126 28.57 -3.60 9.01
CA PRO A 126 27.15 -3.25 9.15
C PRO A 126 26.86 -2.54 10.47
N LYS A 127 25.96 -1.57 10.45
CA LYS A 127 25.41 -0.97 11.67
C LYS A 127 24.54 -1.99 12.39
N LYS A 128 24.46 -1.88 13.72
CA LYS A 128 23.56 -2.71 14.55
C LYS A 128 22.09 -2.27 14.44
N GLY A 129 21.86 -0.98 14.24
CA GLY A 129 20.53 -0.41 14.07
C GLY A 129 20.10 -0.49 12.62
N ALA A 130 18.94 -1.08 12.37
CA ALA A 130 18.33 -1.09 11.05
C ALA A 130 17.90 0.32 10.67
N ASP A 131 18.32 0.77 9.49
CA ASP A 131 17.87 2.03 8.91
C ASP A 131 16.44 1.87 8.36
N ILE A 132 16.11 0.67 7.84
CA ILE A 132 14.79 0.31 7.32
C ILE A 132 14.44 -1.11 7.75
N SER A 133 13.19 -1.37 8.11
CA SER A 133 12.71 -2.72 8.35
C SER A 133 11.29 -2.94 7.86
N LEU A 134 10.98 -4.18 7.49
CA LEU A 134 9.65 -4.70 7.23
C LEU A 134 9.40 -5.86 8.18
N ALA A 135 8.31 -5.83 8.95
CA ALA A 135 7.98 -6.86 9.93
C ALA A 135 6.50 -7.24 9.86
N PHE A 136 6.19 -8.48 10.24
CA PHE A 136 4.84 -8.95 10.48
C PHE A 136 4.56 -9.00 11.98
N GLU A 137 3.63 -8.18 12.44
CA GLU A 137 3.19 -8.12 13.83
C GLU A 137 1.68 -8.40 13.86
N GLU A 138 1.28 -9.64 14.14
CA GLU A 138 -0.14 -10.00 14.16
C GLU A 138 -0.91 -9.36 15.31
N TYR A 139 -0.26 -9.14 16.45
CA TYR A 139 -0.89 -8.66 17.68
C TYR A 139 -0.32 -7.31 18.14
N THR A 140 -1.17 -6.54 18.83
CA THR A 140 -0.70 -5.42 19.66
C THR A 140 -0.36 -5.96 21.03
N TRP A 141 0.81 -5.63 21.54
CA TRP A 141 1.29 -6.02 22.86
C TRP A 141 1.30 -4.80 23.77
N ILE A 142 0.87 -4.97 25.02
CA ILE A 142 1.09 -3.99 26.08
C ILE A 142 2.04 -4.62 27.10
N ASP A 143 3.01 -3.81 27.53
CA ASP A 143 3.96 -4.19 28.57
C ASP A 143 3.33 -3.90 29.93
N PHE A 144 3.37 -4.88 30.82
CA PHE A 144 2.91 -4.81 32.19
C PHE A 144 4.08 -5.11 33.13
N VAL A 145 4.01 -4.53 34.31
CA VAL A 145 4.93 -4.81 35.42
C VAL A 145 4.05 -5.25 36.59
N ASP A 146 4.32 -6.43 37.15
CA ASP A 146 3.61 -6.89 38.34
C ASP A 146 4.13 -6.22 39.62
N GLU A 147 3.51 -6.53 40.76
CA GLU A 147 3.89 -5.98 42.07
C GLU A 147 5.30 -6.40 42.51
N ASP A 148 5.83 -7.50 41.96
CA ASP A 148 7.17 -8.02 42.22
C ASP A 148 8.23 -7.43 41.25
N GLY A 149 7.82 -6.58 40.30
CA GLY A 149 8.69 -5.95 39.31
C GLY A 149 8.99 -6.81 38.07
N ASN A 150 8.29 -7.92 37.87
CA ASN A 150 8.45 -8.74 36.68
C ASN A 150 7.73 -8.10 35.49
N GLU A 151 8.46 -7.97 34.38
CA GLU A 151 7.91 -7.50 33.11
C GLU A 151 7.28 -8.65 32.33
N PHE A 152 6.04 -8.47 31.90
CA PHE A 152 5.36 -9.39 30.99
C PHE A 152 4.60 -8.63 29.90
N LYS A 153 4.31 -9.33 28.80
CA LYS A 153 3.58 -8.76 27.65
C LYS A 153 2.26 -9.50 27.46
N GLU A 154 1.18 -8.75 27.33
CA GLU A 154 -0.13 -9.33 27.01
C GLU A 154 -0.60 -8.85 25.63
N ALA A 155 -1.13 -9.78 24.83
CA ALA A 155 -1.70 -9.47 23.54
C ALA A 155 -3.09 -8.84 23.73
N THR A 156 -3.25 -7.59 23.32
CA THR A 156 -4.52 -6.84 23.49
C THR A 156 -5.47 -6.96 22.30
N GLY A 157 -5.00 -7.50 21.18
CA GLY A 157 -5.84 -7.81 20.03
C GLY A 157 -5.08 -7.95 18.72
N LYS A 158 -5.74 -8.56 17.73
CA LYS A 158 -5.19 -8.71 16.36
C LYS A 158 -5.18 -7.38 15.62
N LYS A 159 -4.05 -7.06 14.99
CA LYS A 159 -3.89 -5.87 14.15
C LYS A 159 -4.65 -6.03 12.85
N LYS A 160 -5.46 -5.03 12.49
CA LYS A 160 -6.08 -4.91 11.15
C LYS A 160 -5.03 -4.70 10.04
N ARG A 161 -3.81 -4.28 10.41
CA ARG A 161 -2.70 -3.93 9.52
C ARG A 161 -1.39 -4.49 10.10
N PRO A 162 -1.17 -5.81 9.99
CA PRO A 162 -0.08 -6.48 10.70
C PRO A 162 1.29 -6.23 10.07
N TRP A 163 1.36 -5.78 8.81
CA TRP A 163 2.64 -5.52 8.16
C TRP A 163 3.15 -4.13 8.51
N CYS A 164 4.28 -4.03 9.19
CA CYS A 164 4.90 -2.78 9.60
C CYS A 164 6.13 -2.49 8.74
N VAL A 165 6.26 -1.26 8.23
CA VAL A 165 7.49 -0.76 7.61
C VAL A 165 7.98 0.42 8.42
N ARG A 166 9.20 0.31 8.93
CA ARG A 166 9.89 1.38 9.65
C ARG A 166 11.05 1.88 8.80
N SER A 167 11.21 3.19 8.74
CA SER A 167 12.44 3.87 8.35
C SER A 167 12.87 4.80 9.49
N THR A 168 14.03 5.46 9.33
CA THR A 168 14.50 6.50 10.26
C THR A 168 13.51 7.65 10.43
N GLU A 169 12.75 8.01 9.39
CA GLU A 169 11.83 9.15 9.41
C GLU A 169 10.39 8.77 9.77
N THR A 170 9.94 7.55 9.46
CA THR A 170 8.53 7.20 9.58
C THR A 170 8.30 5.72 9.84
N THR A 171 7.20 5.42 10.52
CA THR A 171 6.68 4.05 10.66
C THR A 171 5.27 4.00 10.07
N LYS A 172 5.00 3.03 9.19
CA LYS A 172 3.68 2.82 8.58
C LYS A 172 3.28 1.35 8.60
N SER A 173 2.01 1.10 8.93
CA SER A 173 1.45 -0.25 8.92
C SER A 173 0.54 -0.48 7.70
N PHE A 174 0.43 -1.72 7.23
CA PHE A 174 -0.28 -2.13 6.03
C PHE A 174 -1.10 -3.41 6.27
N GLY A 175 -2.23 -3.50 5.58
CA GLY A 175 -3.09 -4.70 5.62
C GLY A 175 -2.62 -5.85 4.74
N SER A 176 -1.64 -5.63 3.85
CA SER A 176 -1.13 -6.66 2.94
C SER A 176 0.37 -6.52 2.73
N LEU A 177 1.04 -7.66 2.51
CA LEU A 177 2.48 -7.72 2.25
C LEU A 177 2.85 -6.91 1.01
N ASP A 178 2.12 -7.03 -0.11
CA ASP A 178 2.42 -6.29 -1.35
C ASP A 178 2.52 -4.78 -1.16
N LYS A 179 1.64 -4.20 -0.32
CA LYS A 179 1.66 -2.75 -0.04
C LYS A 179 2.83 -2.38 0.87
N ALA A 180 3.15 -3.24 1.84
CA ALA A 180 4.31 -3.05 2.70
C ALA A 180 5.61 -3.17 1.89
N ALA A 181 5.72 -4.18 1.03
CA ALA A 181 6.86 -4.41 0.14
C ALA A 181 7.12 -3.21 -0.77
N ALA A 182 6.07 -2.66 -1.41
CA ALA A 182 6.19 -1.46 -2.24
C ALA A 182 6.70 -0.25 -1.45
N ALA A 183 6.24 -0.06 -0.21
CA ALA A 183 6.71 1.03 0.65
C ALA A 183 8.16 0.79 1.13
N PHE A 184 8.48 -0.44 1.49
CA PHE A 184 9.81 -0.87 1.93
C PHE A 184 10.86 -0.65 0.83
N MET A 185 10.61 -1.10 -0.39
CA MET A 185 11.51 -0.88 -1.53
C MET A 185 11.69 0.60 -1.84
N LYS A 186 10.60 1.38 -1.84
CA LYS A 186 10.68 2.83 -2.02
C LYS A 186 11.59 3.50 -0.99
N TYR A 187 11.49 3.11 0.29
CA TYR A 187 12.36 3.67 1.31
C TYR A 187 13.81 3.21 1.14
N ALA A 188 14.02 1.94 0.75
CA ALA A 188 15.35 1.40 0.50
C ALA A 188 16.09 2.15 -0.62
N GLU A 189 15.37 2.55 -1.67
CA GLU A 189 15.92 3.36 -2.76
C GLU A 189 16.21 4.80 -2.33
N LEU A 190 15.27 5.45 -1.63
CA LEU A 190 15.40 6.84 -1.20
C LEU A 190 16.50 7.06 -0.16
N SER A 191 16.75 6.05 0.68
CA SER A 191 17.73 6.12 1.77
C SER A 191 18.97 5.26 1.49
N ALA A 192 19.18 4.86 0.23
CA ALA A 192 20.29 4.00 -0.15
C ALA A 192 21.64 4.57 0.34
N PRO A 193 22.50 3.76 0.97
CA PRO A 193 23.85 4.20 1.32
C PRO A 193 24.60 4.61 0.06
N THR A 194 25.03 5.86 -0.01
CA THR A 194 25.98 6.27 -1.06
C THR A 194 27.26 5.45 -0.93
N PRO A 195 27.80 4.92 -2.04
CA PRO A 195 29.07 4.19 -2.06
C PRO A 195 30.25 5.05 -1.59
#